data_AF-A0AA38UXF1-F1
#
_entry.id   AF-A0AA38UXF1-F1
#
_cell.length_a   1.000
_cell.length_b   1.000
_cell.length_c   1.000
_cell.angle_alpha   90.00
_cell.angle_beta   90.00
_cell.angle_gamma   90.00
#
_symmetry.space_group_name_H-M   'P 1'
#
loop_
_entity.id
_entity.type
_entity.pdbx_description
1 polymer ?
#
loop_
_entity_poly.entity_id
_entity_poly.type
_entity_poly.pdbx_seq_one_letter_code
_entity_poly.pdbx_strand_id
1 'polypeptide(L)'
;MANDPTEETPLLQDEYAGSLPFLRDSLLRLESISLDDLNQIDLLCPSQLSNHRALRASFSLLVLLLFREKKTQKKAVQYSPWDDWKDEALTDQWIQTIDENIELLWTTFLGEFCSSQDIELILWTEFRIDKRGKPLRVIDFVSKQPRLLNDRVMELSLLYRWKRAFYSLPLEYIGSREIVLLVLSISAILHSWTTSMPFALTLLAFVFKLPSAPFPSDFAFNILLLSIALLLVQLHLPFSPSPFLLFWPERSLPLAVLIVNGILGTTLKVLMFFLPVLLLTILFLSYALSDVFLLSSFAHGPAPMPTRELFFILAVFTFISMVLSVFILVPIFPTPARKSASWDQYSVSIGHKARVQFYHSVIRYSKPYPFPPPFNILHWVLISVPAHALPYFDISISFLFVLQKILWRVVVGPFVVIISARSWQLASCI
;
A
#
# COMPACT_ATOMS: atom_id res chain seq x y z
N MET A 1 30.51 6.54 13.18
CA MET A 1 29.56 7.18 14.12
C MET A 1 28.29 7.39 13.34
N ALA A 2 27.33 6.48 13.52
CA ALA A 2 26.05 6.50 12.83
C ALA A 2 25.14 7.50 13.54
N ASN A 3 24.64 8.49 12.82
CA ASN A 3 23.58 9.36 13.30
C ASN A 3 22.29 8.54 13.24
N ASP A 4 21.71 8.24 14.40
CA ASP A 4 20.36 7.68 14.47
C ASP A 4 19.40 8.69 13.82
N PRO A 5 18.51 8.25 12.90
CA PRO A 5 17.48 9.11 12.35
C PRO A 5 16.45 9.37 13.45
N THR A 6 16.53 10.54 14.09
CA THR A 6 15.44 11.08 14.90
C THR A 6 14.24 11.32 13.98
N GLU A 7 13.13 10.63 14.25
CA GLU A 7 11.82 10.84 13.61
C GLU A 7 11.22 12.21 13.99
N GLU A 8 11.94 13.30 13.71
CA GLU A 8 11.39 14.64 13.76
C GLU A 8 10.54 14.84 12.50
N THR A 9 9.24 14.59 12.65
CA THR A 9 8.25 14.83 11.60
C THR A 9 8.09 16.36 11.44
N PRO A 10 8.53 16.98 10.34
CA PRO A 10 8.71 18.44 10.25
C PRO A 10 7.42 19.20 9.91
N LEU A 11 6.24 18.68 10.25
CA LEU A 11 4.97 19.27 9.82
C LEU A 11 4.26 20.16 10.86
N LEU A 12 4.81 20.27 12.07
CA LEU A 12 4.35 21.18 13.13
C LEU A 12 5.54 21.64 14.01
N GLN A 13 6.70 21.94 13.41
CA GLN A 13 7.72 22.73 14.13
C GLN A 13 7.26 24.20 14.12
N ASP A 14 6.33 24.44 15.05
CA ASP A 14 5.60 25.66 15.31
C ASP A 14 6.53 26.80 15.78
N GLU A 15 6.25 28.01 15.29
CA GLU A 15 6.66 29.29 15.90
C GLU A 15 6.24 29.42 17.39
N TYR A 16 5.45 28.48 17.92
CA TYR A 16 4.89 28.48 19.27
C TYR A 16 5.67 27.66 20.30
N ALA A 17 6.70 26.90 19.90
CA ALA A 17 7.42 26.00 20.82
C ALA A 17 8.16 26.73 21.96
N GLY A 18 8.37 28.05 21.87
CA GLY A 18 9.07 28.85 22.86
C GLY A 18 8.26 29.27 24.09
N SER A 19 6.92 29.20 24.06
CA SER A 19 6.08 29.87 25.07
C SER A 19 4.95 29.03 25.69
N LEU A 20 4.96 27.70 25.53
CA LEU A 20 3.91 26.88 26.13
C LEU A 20 4.11 26.71 27.65
N PRO A 21 3.04 26.81 28.46
CA PRO A 21 3.10 26.67 29.92
C PRO A 21 3.42 25.23 30.34
N PHE A 22 4.10 25.09 31.49
CA PHE A 22 4.39 23.78 32.08
C PHE A 22 3.17 23.21 32.80
N LEU A 23 2.94 21.90 32.66
CA LEU A 23 1.79 21.23 33.28
C LEU A 23 1.90 21.16 34.81
N ARG A 24 3.12 21.18 35.35
CA ARG A 24 3.39 21.00 36.79
C ARG A 24 2.71 22.06 37.66
N ASP A 25 2.74 23.31 37.24
CA ASP A 25 2.17 24.41 38.03
C ASP A 25 0.65 24.25 38.15
N SER A 26 -0.02 23.84 37.07
CA SER A 26 -1.46 23.57 37.07
C SER A 26 -1.82 22.32 37.86
N LEU A 27 -1.00 21.26 37.81
CA LEU A 27 -1.20 20.06 38.63
C LEU A 27 -1.07 20.35 40.13
N LEU A 28 -0.09 21.17 40.54
CA LEU A 28 0.07 21.59 41.94
C LEU A 28 -1.11 22.45 42.42
N ARG A 29 -1.65 23.32 41.56
CA ARG A 29 -2.88 24.07 41.86
C ARG A 29 -4.06 23.14 42.04
N LEU A 30 -4.24 22.17 41.14
CA LEU A 30 -5.32 21.21 41.19
C LEU A 30 -5.29 20.35 42.48
N GLU A 31 -4.12 20.05 43.00
CA GLU A 31 -3.97 19.35 44.29
C GLU A 31 -4.44 20.14 45.50
N SER A 32 -4.46 21.48 45.41
CA SER A 32 -4.91 22.37 46.48
C SER A 32 -6.40 22.72 46.41
N ILE A 33 -7.06 22.39 45.30
CA ILE A 33 -8.46 22.74 45.02
C ILE A 33 -9.39 21.70 45.68
N SER A 34 -10.53 22.17 46.23
CA SER A 34 -11.56 21.30 46.80
C SER A 34 -12.37 20.63 45.68
N LEU A 35 -13.04 19.50 45.97
CA LEU A 35 -13.86 18.81 44.96
C LEU A 35 -14.96 19.71 44.37
N ASP A 36 -15.56 20.57 45.20
CA ASP A 36 -16.65 21.47 44.80
C ASP A 36 -16.17 22.56 43.84
N ASP A 37 -14.93 23.02 44.03
CA ASP A 37 -14.29 24.06 43.22
C ASP A 37 -13.79 23.53 41.86
N LEU A 38 -13.64 22.21 41.70
CA LEU A 38 -13.17 21.59 40.46
C LEU A 38 -14.11 21.86 39.28
N ASN A 39 -15.40 22.09 39.54
CA ASN A 39 -16.40 22.39 38.53
C ASN A 39 -16.18 23.77 37.84
N GLN A 40 -15.29 24.61 38.37
CA GLN A 40 -14.90 25.88 37.76
C GLN A 40 -13.73 25.66 36.78
N ILE A 41 -14.05 25.13 35.59
CA ILE A 41 -13.09 24.78 34.51
C ILE A 41 -12.14 25.95 34.15
N ASP A 42 -12.58 27.19 34.34
CA ASP A 42 -11.79 28.39 34.04
C ASP A 42 -10.49 28.50 34.87
N LEU A 43 -10.41 27.87 36.04
CA LEU A 43 -9.27 27.95 36.94
C LEU A 43 -8.00 27.24 36.42
N LEU A 44 -8.16 26.29 35.49
CA LEU A 44 -7.05 25.45 34.99
C LEU A 44 -6.25 26.11 33.87
N CYS A 45 -6.76 27.21 33.31
CA CYS A 45 -6.25 27.79 32.09
C CYS A 45 -5.23 28.88 32.39
N PRO A 46 -3.96 28.70 32.00
CA PRO A 46 -2.97 29.77 32.12
C PRO A 46 -3.37 30.95 31.23
N SER A 47 -3.18 32.17 31.73
CA SER A 47 -3.53 33.40 31.00
C SER A 47 -2.82 33.53 29.65
N GLN A 48 -1.68 32.85 29.48
CA GLN A 48 -0.91 32.80 28.24
C GLN A 48 -1.68 32.13 27.08
N LEU A 49 -2.63 31.24 27.38
CA LEU A 49 -3.43 30.51 26.39
C LEU A 49 -4.82 31.12 26.18
N SER A 50 -5.12 32.28 26.78
CA SER A 50 -6.47 32.89 26.72
C SER A 50 -6.93 33.16 25.29
N ASN A 51 -6.00 33.44 24.38
CA ASN A 51 -6.30 33.82 23.00
C ASN A 51 -6.49 32.62 22.07
N HIS A 52 -6.12 31.40 22.50
CA HIS A 52 -6.15 30.19 21.68
C HIS A 52 -7.05 29.12 22.31
N ARG A 53 -8.32 29.11 21.90
CA ARG A 53 -9.35 28.19 22.40
C ARG A 53 -8.94 26.71 22.32
N ALA A 54 -8.39 26.27 21.18
CA ALA A 54 -7.94 24.88 20.99
C ALA A 54 -6.79 24.50 21.94
N LEU A 55 -5.76 25.35 22.05
CA LEU A 55 -4.63 25.11 22.96
C LEU A 55 -5.07 25.12 24.42
N ARG A 56 -6.01 26.01 24.77
CA ARG A 56 -6.64 26.07 26.10
C ARG A 56 -7.35 24.76 26.43
N ALA A 57 -8.18 24.25 25.51
CA ALA A 57 -8.87 22.97 25.67
C ALA A 57 -7.89 21.80 25.76
N SER A 58 -6.86 21.78 24.90
CA SER A 58 -5.79 20.77 24.91
C SER A 58 -5.07 20.69 26.25
N PHE A 59 -4.62 21.85 26.74
CA PHE A 59 -3.91 21.96 28.01
C PHE A 59 -4.78 21.48 29.18
N SER A 60 -6.02 21.97 29.26
CA SER A 60 -6.94 21.60 30.34
C SER A 60 -7.31 20.11 30.32
N LEU A 61 -7.59 19.54 29.15
CA LEU A 61 -7.82 18.09 29.00
C LEU A 61 -6.61 17.30 29.47
N LEU A 62 -5.41 17.70 29.08
CA LEU A 62 -4.18 17.01 29.45
C LEU A 62 -3.92 17.07 30.96
N VAL A 63 -4.14 18.23 31.59
CA VAL A 63 -4.03 18.39 33.06
C VAL A 63 -5.03 17.49 33.79
N LEU A 64 -6.29 17.45 33.35
CA LEU A 64 -7.32 16.60 33.95
C LEU A 64 -7.01 15.11 33.77
N LEU A 65 -6.59 14.69 32.57
CA LEU A 65 -6.21 13.31 32.27
C LEU A 65 -4.99 12.85 33.09
N LEU A 66 -3.99 13.72 33.25
CA LEU A 66 -2.81 13.45 34.09
C LEU A 66 -3.17 13.36 35.56
N PHE A 67 -4.03 14.25 36.05
CA PHE A 67 -4.47 14.21 37.44
C PHE A 67 -5.28 12.96 37.75
N ARG A 68 -6.18 12.58 36.83
CA ARG A 68 -6.90 11.32 36.88
C ARG A 68 -5.93 10.15 37.01
N GLU A 69 -4.93 10.06 36.13
CA GLU A 69 -3.93 9.00 36.19
C GLU A 69 -3.16 8.99 37.51
N LYS A 70 -2.76 10.17 38.02
CA LYS A 70 -2.08 10.30 39.31
C LYS A 70 -2.95 9.77 40.47
N LYS A 71 -4.27 10.03 40.44
CA LYS A 71 -5.22 9.53 41.44
C LYS A 71 -5.40 8.02 41.33
N THR A 72 -5.55 7.48 40.12
CA THR A 72 -5.67 6.03 39.89
C THR A 72 -4.40 5.26 40.28
N GLN A 73 -3.21 5.86 40.11
CA GLN A 73 -1.94 5.21 40.44
C GLN A 73 -1.56 5.29 41.92
N LYS A 74 -2.25 6.08 42.74
CA LYS A 74 -1.95 6.21 44.16
C LYS A 74 -2.27 4.88 44.86
N LYS A 75 -1.25 4.03 45.02
CA LYS A 75 -1.37 2.79 45.78
C LYS A 75 -1.77 3.12 47.20
N ALA A 76 -2.80 2.44 47.71
CA ALA A 76 -3.18 2.53 49.11
C ALA A 76 -1.97 2.19 49.98
N VAL A 77 -1.57 3.12 50.86
CA VAL A 77 -0.70 2.79 51.98
C VAL A 77 -1.59 2.04 52.95
N GLN A 78 -1.19 0.84 53.36
CA GLN A 78 -2.02 -0.08 54.10
C GLN A 78 -2.37 0.50 55.49
N TYR A 79 -3.56 1.08 55.63
CA TYR A 79 -4.11 1.57 56.88
C TYR A 79 -5.20 0.62 57.39
N SER A 80 -6.02 1.07 58.34
CA SER A 80 -7.22 0.34 58.75
C SER A 80 -8.14 0.12 57.54
N PRO A 81 -8.81 -1.05 57.41
CA PRO A 81 -9.74 -1.30 56.30
C PRO A 81 -10.82 -0.23 56.10
N TRP A 82 -11.19 0.48 57.17
CA TRP A 82 -12.13 1.60 57.10
C TRP A 82 -11.54 2.84 56.41
N ASP A 83 -10.26 3.14 56.69
CA ASP A 83 -9.56 4.28 56.07
C ASP A 83 -9.27 3.98 54.60
N ASP A 84 -8.91 2.74 54.28
CA ASP A 84 -8.72 2.28 52.89
C ASP A 84 -10.02 2.41 52.08
N TRP A 85 -11.15 1.95 52.61
CA TRP A 85 -12.46 2.08 51.95
C TRP A 85 -12.87 3.55 51.77
N LYS A 86 -12.63 4.39 52.78
CA LYS A 86 -12.95 5.81 52.70
C LYS A 86 -12.10 6.52 51.64
N ASP A 87 -10.82 6.20 51.56
CA ASP A 87 -9.91 6.74 50.55
C ASP A 87 -10.27 6.24 49.14
N GLU A 88 -10.70 4.99 49.00
CA GLU A 88 -11.21 4.43 47.74
C GLU A 88 -12.49 5.15 47.29
N ALA A 89 -13.48 5.26 48.17
CA ALA A 89 -14.74 5.95 47.86
C ALA A 89 -14.53 7.43 47.50
N LEU A 90 -13.63 8.13 48.19
CA LEU A 90 -13.25 9.49 47.84
C LEU A 90 -12.52 9.54 46.50
N THR A 91 -11.62 8.60 46.22
CA THR A 91 -10.89 8.54 44.95
C THR A 91 -11.83 8.28 43.78
N ASP A 92 -12.81 7.39 43.94
CA ASP A 92 -13.85 7.12 42.95
C ASP A 92 -14.69 8.36 42.68
N GLN A 93 -15.08 9.09 43.72
CA GLN A 93 -15.81 10.36 43.58
C GLN A 93 -14.97 11.38 42.80
N TRP A 94 -13.69 11.53 43.12
CA TRP A 94 -12.77 12.40 42.36
C TRP A 94 -12.67 11.97 40.90
N ILE A 95 -12.48 10.68 40.62
CA ILE A 95 -12.37 10.16 39.24
C ILE A 95 -13.65 10.46 38.46
N GLN A 96 -14.82 10.24 39.07
CA GLN A 96 -16.11 10.53 38.44
C GLN A 96 -16.24 12.03 38.12
N THR A 97 -15.94 12.92 39.05
CA THR A 97 -16.02 14.37 38.82
C THR A 97 -15.01 14.84 37.77
N ILE A 98 -13.81 14.24 37.72
CA ILE A 98 -12.83 14.52 36.66
C ILE A 98 -13.36 14.04 35.31
N ASP A 99 -13.96 12.84 35.24
CA ASP A 99 -14.52 12.27 34.01
C ASP A 99 -15.67 13.12 33.47
N GLU A 100 -16.53 13.63 34.35
CA GLU A 100 -17.61 14.57 34.01
C GLU A 100 -17.07 15.90 33.48
N ASN A 101 -16.01 16.45 34.10
CA ASN A 101 -15.38 17.68 33.63
C ASN A 101 -14.63 17.50 32.30
N ILE A 102 -13.99 16.35 32.06
CA ILE A 102 -13.39 16.00 30.76
C ILE A 102 -14.47 15.97 29.68
N GLU A 103 -15.60 15.32 29.95
CA GLU A 103 -16.73 15.21 29.02
C GLU A 103 -17.38 16.58 28.76
N LEU A 104 -17.60 17.37 29.81
CA LEU A 104 -18.14 18.73 29.69
C LEU A 104 -17.21 19.62 28.87
N LEU A 105 -15.90 19.57 29.12
CA LEU A 105 -14.93 20.36 28.38
C LEU A 105 -14.88 19.94 26.90
N TRP A 106 -14.85 18.63 26.62
CA TRP A 106 -14.85 18.11 25.25
C TRP A 106 -16.13 18.48 24.49
N THR A 107 -17.30 18.28 25.10
CA THR A 107 -18.60 18.58 24.48
C THR A 107 -18.82 20.10 24.30
N THR A 108 -18.41 20.92 25.27
CA THR A 108 -18.43 22.38 25.16
C THR A 108 -17.50 22.84 24.05
N PHE A 109 -16.31 22.25 23.96
CA PHE A 109 -15.37 22.53 22.88
C PHE A 109 -16.02 22.24 21.52
N LEU A 110 -16.56 21.03 21.31
CA LEU A 110 -17.23 20.62 20.08
C LEU A 110 -18.51 21.42 19.76
N GLY A 111 -19.18 21.94 20.79
CA GLY A 111 -20.44 22.68 20.67
C GLY A 111 -20.31 24.07 20.02
N GLU A 112 -19.15 24.72 20.14
CA GLU A 112 -18.86 25.95 19.38
C GLU A 112 -18.10 25.58 18.09
N PHE A 113 -18.30 26.31 17.00
CA PHE A 113 -17.73 26.02 15.68
C PHE A 113 -16.23 25.64 15.74
N CYS A 114 -15.92 24.38 15.40
CA CYS A 114 -14.57 23.83 15.40
C CYS A 114 -14.09 23.50 13.98
N SER A 115 -12.88 23.92 13.64
CA SER A 115 -12.21 23.44 12.44
C SER A 115 -11.54 22.07 12.68
N SER A 116 -11.26 21.33 11.61
CA SER A 116 -10.46 20.09 11.71
C SER A 116 -9.05 20.36 12.26
N GLN A 117 -8.49 21.54 12.01
CA GLN A 117 -7.20 21.96 12.53
C GLN A 117 -7.23 22.15 14.04
N ASP A 118 -8.31 22.70 14.60
CA ASP A 118 -8.44 22.88 16.04
C ASP A 118 -8.50 21.53 16.79
N ILE A 119 -9.20 20.55 16.21
CA ILE A 119 -9.24 19.18 16.73
C ILE A 119 -7.84 18.55 16.68
N GLU A 120 -7.12 18.71 15.56
CA GLU A 120 -5.74 18.24 15.47
C GLU A 120 -4.83 18.91 16.51
N LEU A 121 -4.95 20.24 16.70
CA LEU A 121 -4.22 20.96 17.73
C LEU A 121 -4.53 20.40 19.12
N ILE A 122 -5.78 20.12 19.45
CA ILE A 122 -6.12 19.57 20.76
C ILE A 122 -5.47 18.22 21.03
N LEU A 123 -5.52 17.33 20.05
CA LEU A 123 -5.09 15.95 20.25
C LEU A 123 -3.58 15.79 20.20
N TRP A 124 -2.91 16.59 19.37
CA TRP A 124 -1.51 16.38 19.00
C TRP A 124 -0.55 17.45 19.54
N THR A 125 -1.03 18.55 20.13
CA THR A 125 -0.14 19.54 20.76
C THR A 125 0.63 18.92 21.92
N GLU A 126 1.94 19.13 21.91
CA GLU A 126 2.86 18.63 22.92
C GLU A 126 3.03 19.63 24.06
N PHE A 127 2.80 19.18 25.29
CA PHE A 127 3.10 19.93 26.50
C PHE A 127 4.12 19.18 27.34
N ARG A 128 4.89 19.91 28.17
CA ARG A 128 5.89 19.32 29.06
C ARG A 128 5.48 19.51 30.51
N ILE A 129 5.74 18.49 31.34
CA ILE A 129 5.55 18.60 32.79
C ILE A 129 6.57 19.58 33.37
N ASP A 130 7.84 19.40 33.00
CA ASP A 130 8.97 20.21 33.44
C ASP A 130 9.91 20.46 32.25
N LYS A 131 10.90 21.36 32.40
CA LYS A 131 11.91 21.66 31.35
C LYS A 131 12.59 20.43 30.74
N ARG A 132 12.76 19.36 31.54
CA ARG A 132 13.39 18.10 31.14
C ARG A 132 12.40 16.94 30.94
N GLY A 133 11.10 17.18 31.13
CA GLY A 133 10.08 16.14 31.01
C GLY A 133 9.88 15.71 29.56
N LYS A 134 9.45 14.46 29.37
CA LYS A 134 8.99 13.96 28.06
C LYS A 134 7.79 14.82 27.61
N PRO A 135 7.69 15.18 26.32
CA PRO A 135 6.46 15.78 25.79
C PRO A 135 5.30 14.79 25.96
N LEU A 136 4.16 15.34 26.35
CA LEU A 136 2.91 14.63 26.57
C LEU A 136 1.82 15.28 25.73
N ARG A 137 0.95 14.45 25.16
CA ARG A 137 -0.18 14.87 24.34
C ARG A 137 -1.46 14.29 24.89
N VAL A 138 -2.60 14.90 24.58
CA VAL A 138 -3.92 14.38 24.98
C VAL A 138 -4.10 12.94 24.49
N ILE A 139 -3.67 12.65 23.25
CA ILE A 139 -3.82 11.32 22.63
C ILE A 139 -3.11 10.20 23.40
N ASP A 140 -2.03 10.50 24.13
CA ASP A 140 -1.28 9.50 24.89
C ASP A 140 -2.10 8.93 26.07
N PHE A 141 -3.18 9.62 26.47
CA PHE A 141 -4.05 9.25 27.59
C PHE A 141 -5.48 8.85 27.18
N VAL A 142 -5.89 9.07 25.92
CA VAL A 142 -7.26 8.79 25.44
C VAL A 142 -7.65 7.32 25.65
N SER A 143 -6.70 6.38 25.54
CA SER A 143 -6.95 4.95 25.75
C SER A 143 -7.42 4.60 27.17
N LYS A 144 -7.12 5.45 28.16
CA LYS A 144 -7.53 5.30 29.56
C LYS A 144 -8.89 5.91 29.86
N GLN A 145 -9.48 6.64 28.89
CA GLN A 145 -10.76 7.31 29.01
C GLN A 145 -11.77 6.78 27.99
N PRO A 146 -12.60 5.78 28.35
CA PRO A 146 -13.46 5.08 27.40
C PRO A 146 -14.52 5.99 26.77
N ARG A 147 -15.04 6.98 27.49
CA ARG A 147 -16.03 7.94 26.96
C ARG A 147 -15.45 8.78 25.82
N LEU A 148 -14.25 9.31 26.02
CA LEU A 148 -13.56 10.12 25.02
C LEU A 148 -13.08 9.28 23.83
N LEU A 149 -12.64 8.04 24.07
CA LEU A 149 -12.25 7.11 23.01
C LEU A 149 -13.43 6.70 22.12
N ASN A 150 -14.63 6.54 22.69
CA ASN A 150 -15.85 6.16 21.97
C ASN A 150 -16.53 7.34 21.26
N ASP A 151 -16.01 8.56 21.40
CA ASP A 151 -16.54 9.73 20.71
C ASP A 151 -16.28 9.65 19.19
N ARG A 152 -17.30 9.98 18.40
CA ARG A 152 -17.23 9.85 16.93
C ARG A 152 -16.21 10.81 16.31
N VAL A 153 -16.03 12.00 16.89
CA VAL A 153 -15.05 12.98 16.38
C VAL A 153 -13.64 12.48 16.69
N MET A 154 -13.42 11.90 17.88
CA MET A 154 -12.16 11.25 18.23
C MET A 154 -11.82 10.12 17.25
N GLU A 155 -12.74 9.19 16.99
CA GLU A 155 -12.54 8.10 16.04
C GLU A 155 -12.18 8.61 14.63
N LEU A 156 -12.92 9.60 14.12
CA LEU A 156 -12.68 10.18 12.80
C LEU A 156 -11.34 10.92 12.74
N SER A 157 -10.94 11.62 13.80
CA SER A 157 -9.65 12.32 13.87
C SER A 157 -8.46 11.35 13.87
N LEU A 158 -8.58 10.22 14.59
CA LEU A 158 -7.60 9.15 14.60
C LEU A 158 -7.50 8.48 13.22
N LEU A 159 -8.63 8.19 12.58
CA LEU A 159 -8.66 7.65 11.22
C LEU A 159 -8.08 8.64 10.21
N TYR A 160 -8.37 9.93 10.34
CA TYR A 160 -7.81 10.97 9.48
C TYR A 160 -6.29 11.05 9.65
N ARG A 161 -5.78 11.07 10.89
CA ARG A 161 -4.34 11.10 11.15
C ARG A 161 -3.66 9.82 10.68
N TRP A 162 -4.26 8.65 10.87
CA TRP A 162 -3.74 7.38 10.38
C TRP A 162 -3.61 7.38 8.86
N LYS A 163 -4.68 7.79 8.15
CA LYS A 163 -4.64 7.96 6.70
C LYS A 163 -3.57 8.95 6.31
N ARG A 164 -3.53 10.12 6.96
CA ARG A 164 -2.52 11.15 6.70
C ARG A 164 -1.11 10.61 6.90
N ALA A 165 -0.79 9.93 7.99
CA ALA A 165 0.53 9.32 8.21
C ALA A 165 0.92 8.33 7.10
N PHE A 166 -0.05 7.58 6.59
CA PHE A 166 0.17 6.69 5.45
C PHE A 166 0.46 7.45 4.13
N TYR A 167 -0.11 8.66 3.98
CA TYR A 167 0.05 9.53 2.81
C TYR A 167 1.10 10.65 2.97
N SER A 168 1.59 10.93 4.18
CA SER A 168 2.35 12.15 4.55
C SER A 168 3.77 11.89 5.05
N LEU A 169 4.25 10.64 5.06
CA LEU A 169 5.69 10.46 4.87
C LEU A 169 6.03 11.22 3.58
N PRO A 170 7.03 12.13 3.56
CA PRO A 170 7.36 12.93 2.39
C PRO A 170 7.76 12.02 1.23
N LEU A 171 6.74 11.57 0.49
CA LEU A 171 6.79 10.75 -0.72
C LEU A 171 7.33 11.56 -1.90
N GLU A 172 7.70 12.83 -1.68
CA GLU A 172 8.39 13.65 -2.69
C GLU A 172 9.71 13.01 -3.13
N TYR A 173 10.34 12.22 -2.26
CA TYR A 173 11.56 11.50 -2.57
C TYR A 173 11.32 9.99 -2.70
N ILE A 174 12.05 9.39 -3.64
CA ILE A 174 12.15 7.93 -3.82
C ILE A 174 12.59 7.31 -2.48
N GLY A 175 11.67 6.60 -1.85
CA GLY A 175 11.95 5.82 -0.65
C GLY A 175 12.65 4.49 -0.97
N SER A 176 13.00 3.75 0.07
CA SER A 176 13.60 2.42 -0.06
C SER A 176 12.71 1.45 -0.85
N ARG A 177 11.39 1.56 -0.71
CA ARG A 177 10.40 0.77 -1.45
C ARG A 177 10.53 0.98 -2.96
N GLU A 178 10.59 2.23 -3.39
CA GLU A 178 10.68 2.61 -4.81
C GLU A 178 12.00 2.13 -5.41
N ILE A 179 13.11 2.24 -4.66
CA ILE A 179 14.40 1.68 -5.06
C ILE A 179 14.30 0.16 -5.26
N VAL A 180 13.68 -0.56 -4.32
CA VAL A 180 13.50 -2.02 -4.43
C VAL A 180 12.65 -2.38 -5.66
N LEU A 181 11.58 -1.63 -5.93
CA LEU A 181 10.74 -1.84 -7.12
C LEU A 181 11.48 -1.56 -8.43
N LEU A 182 12.33 -0.53 -8.47
CA LEU A 182 13.19 -0.22 -9.61
C LEU A 182 14.21 -1.34 -9.86
N VAL A 183 14.92 -1.76 -8.81
CA VAL A 183 15.90 -2.84 -8.87
C VAL A 183 15.23 -4.15 -9.31
N LEU A 184 14.07 -4.48 -8.74
CA LEU A 184 13.30 -5.66 -9.12
C LEU A 184 12.82 -5.60 -10.57
N SER A 185 12.35 -4.44 -11.02
CA SER A 185 11.89 -4.24 -12.40
C SER A 185 13.03 -4.42 -13.40
N ILE A 186 14.18 -3.77 -13.18
CA ILE A 186 15.37 -3.91 -14.01
C ILE A 186 15.84 -5.37 -14.04
N SER A 187 15.91 -5.99 -12.86
CA SER A 187 16.25 -7.40 -12.70
C SER A 187 15.33 -8.30 -13.53
N ALA A 188 14.01 -8.16 -13.42
CA ALA A 188 13.08 -9.00 -14.14
C ALA A 188 13.22 -8.87 -15.67
N ILE A 189 13.39 -7.63 -16.16
CA ILE A 189 13.61 -7.32 -17.59
C ILE A 189 14.85 -8.05 -18.14
N LEU A 190 15.95 -8.05 -17.38
CA LEU A 190 17.19 -8.72 -17.77
C LEU A 190 17.05 -10.26 -17.83
N HIS A 191 16.05 -10.84 -17.15
CA HIS A 191 15.87 -12.29 -17.11
C HIS A 191 15.16 -12.87 -18.35
N SER A 192 14.12 -12.20 -18.84
CA SER A 192 13.28 -12.75 -19.92
C SER A 192 12.36 -11.70 -20.53
N TRP A 193 12.60 -11.32 -21.78
CA TRP A 193 11.86 -10.25 -22.47
C TRP A 193 10.33 -10.48 -22.51
N THR A 194 9.89 -11.71 -22.80
CA THR A 194 8.47 -12.01 -23.02
C THR A 194 7.62 -11.90 -21.75
N THR A 195 8.19 -12.22 -20.60
CA THR A 195 7.53 -12.18 -19.29
C THR A 195 7.76 -10.87 -18.53
N SER A 196 8.40 -9.89 -19.18
CA SER A 196 8.87 -8.67 -18.53
C SER A 196 7.98 -7.45 -18.73
N MET A 197 6.86 -7.58 -19.45
CA MET A 197 5.98 -6.45 -19.75
C MET A 197 5.50 -5.67 -18.50
N PRO A 198 5.01 -6.32 -17.42
CA PRO A 198 4.64 -5.59 -16.20
C PRO A 198 5.83 -4.84 -15.58
N PHE A 199 6.99 -5.48 -15.53
CA PHE A 199 8.20 -4.89 -14.97
C PHE A 199 8.73 -3.72 -15.83
N ALA A 200 8.61 -3.81 -17.15
CA ALA A 200 8.93 -2.73 -18.07
C ALA A 200 7.99 -1.54 -17.89
N LEU A 201 6.69 -1.77 -17.72
CA LEU A 201 5.71 -0.72 -17.41
C LEU A 201 5.96 -0.07 -16.04
N THR A 202 6.33 -0.87 -15.04
CA THR A 202 6.73 -0.37 -13.72
C THR A 202 7.95 0.54 -13.84
N LEU A 203 8.99 0.08 -14.53
CA LEU A 203 10.20 0.88 -14.78
C LEU A 203 9.86 2.17 -15.53
N LEU A 204 9.04 2.09 -16.56
CA LEU A 204 8.58 3.24 -17.35
C LEU A 204 7.83 4.26 -16.49
N ALA A 205 6.93 3.81 -15.61
CA ALA A 205 6.21 4.66 -14.68
C ALA A 205 7.15 5.46 -13.78
N PHE A 206 8.17 4.81 -13.22
CA PHE A 206 9.18 5.50 -12.41
C PHE A 206 10.05 6.43 -13.25
N VAL A 207 10.54 6.01 -14.42
CA VAL A 207 11.37 6.84 -15.30
C VAL A 207 10.66 8.14 -15.69
N PHE A 208 9.35 8.12 -15.93
CA PHE A 208 8.56 9.33 -16.21
C PHE A 208 8.42 10.29 -15.03
N LYS A 209 8.66 9.82 -13.79
CA LYS A 209 8.44 10.61 -12.58
C LYS A 209 9.69 10.89 -11.76
N LEU A 210 10.85 10.31 -12.10
CA LEU A 210 12.12 10.64 -11.44
C LEU A 210 12.34 12.17 -11.41
N PRO A 211 12.71 12.76 -10.24
CA PRO A 211 13.14 12.11 -9.00
C PRO A 211 12.02 11.76 -7.99
N SER A 212 10.75 12.00 -8.31
CA SER A 212 9.61 11.73 -7.41
C SER A 212 8.93 10.38 -7.70
N ALA A 213 8.12 9.91 -6.75
CA ALA A 213 7.31 8.70 -6.91
C ALA A 213 6.03 8.98 -7.72
N PRO A 214 5.47 8.00 -8.46
CA PRO A 214 4.19 8.17 -9.15
C PRO A 214 3.02 8.27 -8.14
N PHE A 215 2.29 9.39 -8.13
CA PHE A 215 1.16 9.63 -7.22
C PHE A 215 -0.20 9.28 -7.85
N PRO A 216 -1.25 8.97 -7.04
CA PRO A 216 -2.57 8.57 -7.55
C PRO A 216 -3.24 9.51 -8.56
N SER A 217 -2.87 10.80 -8.57
CA SER A 217 -3.34 11.80 -9.54
C SER A 217 -2.58 11.79 -10.87
N ASP A 218 -1.47 11.06 -10.97
CA ASP A 218 -0.55 11.10 -12.08
C ASP A 218 -0.82 10.02 -13.14
N PHE A 219 -0.55 10.35 -14.39
CA PHE A 219 -0.54 9.36 -15.48
C PHE A 219 0.40 8.17 -15.21
N ALA A 220 1.56 8.41 -14.61
CA ALA A 220 2.51 7.36 -14.26
C ALA A 220 1.93 6.34 -13.24
N PHE A 221 1.06 6.77 -12.35
CA PHE A 221 0.37 5.86 -11.43
C PHE A 221 -0.62 4.96 -12.17
N ASN A 222 -1.30 5.47 -13.20
CA ASN A 222 -2.13 4.62 -14.07
C ASN A 222 -1.30 3.55 -14.81
N ILE A 223 -0.06 3.88 -15.23
CA ILE A 223 0.86 2.88 -15.79
C ILE A 223 1.21 1.81 -14.75
N LEU A 224 1.42 2.20 -13.48
CA LEU A 224 1.69 1.27 -12.39
C LEU A 224 0.49 0.34 -12.10
N LEU A 225 -0.73 0.88 -12.12
CA LEU A 225 -1.96 0.09 -12.00
C LEU A 225 -2.10 -0.92 -13.16
N LEU A 226 -1.83 -0.48 -14.39
CA LEU A 226 -1.82 -1.35 -15.56
C LEU A 226 -0.76 -2.45 -15.44
N SER A 227 0.43 -2.12 -14.95
CA SER A 227 1.48 -3.10 -14.65
C SER A 227 0.98 -4.17 -13.67
N ILE A 228 0.38 -3.78 -12.55
CA ILE A 228 -0.15 -4.72 -11.56
C ILE A 228 -1.24 -5.59 -12.18
N ALA A 229 -2.16 -5.01 -12.95
CA ALA A 229 -3.21 -5.76 -13.64
C ALA A 229 -2.62 -6.80 -14.60
N LEU A 230 -1.60 -6.43 -15.38
CA LEU A 230 -0.91 -7.34 -16.29
C LEU A 230 -0.12 -8.42 -15.53
N LEU A 231 0.49 -8.08 -14.39
CA LEU A 231 1.16 -9.06 -13.53
C LEU A 231 0.18 -10.11 -12.99
N LEU A 232 -1.01 -9.68 -12.55
CA LEU A 232 -2.07 -10.58 -12.10
C LEU A 232 -2.52 -11.50 -13.23
N VAL A 233 -2.77 -10.96 -14.43
CA VAL A 233 -3.09 -11.77 -15.62
C VAL A 233 -1.96 -12.76 -15.93
N GLN A 234 -0.71 -12.30 -15.85
CA GLN A 234 0.47 -13.13 -16.14
C GLN A 234 0.61 -14.31 -15.17
N LEU A 235 0.25 -14.15 -13.90
CA LEU A 235 0.23 -15.26 -12.93
C LEU A 235 -0.73 -16.38 -13.34
N HIS A 236 -1.78 -16.06 -14.09
CA HIS A 236 -2.74 -17.04 -14.63
C HIS A 236 -2.34 -17.61 -16.01
N LEU A 237 -1.21 -17.21 -16.59
CA LEU A 237 -0.73 -17.79 -17.84
C LEU A 237 0.06 -19.07 -17.58
N PRO A 238 0.10 -20.04 -18.53
CA PRO A 238 0.85 -21.30 -18.39
C PRO A 238 2.37 -21.11 -18.58
N PHE A 239 2.88 -19.89 -18.40
CA PHE A 239 4.30 -19.56 -18.58
C PHE A 239 5.00 -19.44 -17.24
N SER A 240 6.26 -19.87 -17.18
CA SER A 240 7.08 -19.72 -15.97
C SER A 240 7.53 -18.26 -15.78
N PRO A 241 7.40 -17.67 -14.57
CA PRO A 241 6.92 -18.28 -13.33
C PRO A 241 5.38 -18.22 -13.20
N SER A 242 4.73 -19.36 -12.97
CA SER A 242 3.29 -19.44 -12.68
C SER A 242 3.03 -20.34 -11.47
N PRO A 243 2.12 -19.97 -10.54
CA PRO A 243 1.70 -20.81 -9.43
C PRO A 243 1.08 -22.14 -9.86
N PHE A 244 0.57 -22.26 -11.09
CA PHE A 244 0.01 -23.52 -11.60
C PHE A 244 1.07 -24.63 -11.71
N LEU A 245 2.35 -24.27 -11.86
CA LEU A 245 3.44 -25.23 -11.85
C LEU A 245 3.67 -25.83 -10.44
N LEU A 246 3.26 -25.13 -9.39
CA LEU A 246 3.43 -25.56 -8.00
C LEU A 246 2.27 -26.45 -7.53
N PHE A 247 1.03 -26.12 -7.93
CA PHE A 247 -0.18 -26.82 -7.50
C PHE A 247 -0.77 -27.70 -8.61
N TRP A 248 -0.47 -28.99 -8.53
CA TRP A 248 -1.13 -30.06 -9.29
C TRP A 248 -1.05 -29.82 -10.82
N PRO A 249 0.17 -29.80 -11.38
CA PRO A 249 0.42 -29.37 -12.76
C PRO A 249 -0.38 -30.19 -13.78
N GLU A 250 -0.71 -31.45 -13.47
CA GLU A 250 -1.49 -32.31 -14.36
C GLU A 250 -2.92 -31.83 -14.62
N ARG A 251 -3.52 -31.09 -13.68
CA ARG A 251 -4.89 -30.57 -13.82
C ARG A 251 -4.90 -29.08 -14.17
N SER A 252 -4.05 -28.30 -13.53
CA SER A 252 -4.04 -26.84 -13.66
C SER A 252 -3.44 -26.36 -15.00
N LEU A 253 -2.37 -26.99 -15.49
CA LEU A 253 -1.71 -26.56 -16.73
C LEU A 253 -2.55 -26.81 -17.99
N PRO A 254 -3.19 -27.98 -18.19
CA PRO A 254 -4.07 -28.17 -19.35
C PRO A 254 -5.21 -27.15 -19.39
N LEU A 255 -5.77 -26.80 -18.23
CA LEU A 255 -6.79 -25.75 -18.12
C LEU A 255 -6.23 -24.37 -18.48
N ALA A 256 -5.08 -23.98 -17.93
CA ALA A 256 -4.45 -22.70 -18.26
C ALA A 256 -4.09 -22.61 -19.75
N VAL A 257 -3.58 -23.69 -20.34
CA VAL A 257 -3.27 -23.81 -21.78
C VAL A 257 -4.55 -23.74 -22.63
N LEU A 258 -5.65 -24.33 -22.17
CA LEU A 258 -6.97 -24.21 -22.82
C LEU A 258 -7.47 -22.76 -22.77
N ILE A 259 -7.42 -22.10 -21.61
CA ILE A 259 -7.85 -20.71 -21.45
C ILE A 259 -7.03 -19.79 -22.35
N VAL A 260 -5.70 -19.93 -22.37
CA VAL A 260 -4.85 -19.05 -23.17
C VAL A 260 -4.96 -19.33 -24.66
N ASN A 261 -4.86 -20.58 -25.11
CA ASN A 261 -4.95 -20.85 -26.55
C ASN A 261 -6.38 -20.73 -27.08
N GLY A 262 -7.35 -21.11 -26.28
CA GLY A 262 -8.76 -21.05 -26.61
C GLY A 262 -9.30 -19.64 -26.46
N ILE A 263 -9.51 -19.20 -25.23
CA ILE A 263 -10.17 -17.92 -24.96
C ILE A 263 -9.33 -16.76 -25.48
N LEU A 264 -8.09 -16.60 -25.01
CA LEU A 264 -7.27 -15.44 -25.42
C LEU A 264 -6.94 -15.48 -26.91
N GLY A 265 -6.64 -16.66 -27.47
CA GLY A 265 -6.38 -16.82 -28.90
C GLY A 265 -7.58 -16.48 -29.78
N THR A 266 -8.79 -16.92 -29.42
CA THR A 266 -10.01 -16.60 -30.15
C THR A 266 -10.40 -15.14 -29.96
N THR A 267 -10.38 -14.63 -28.72
CA THR A 267 -10.67 -13.21 -28.43
C THR A 267 -9.72 -12.29 -29.18
N LEU A 268 -8.42 -12.61 -29.25
CA LEU A 268 -7.45 -11.80 -30.00
C LEU A 268 -7.73 -11.83 -31.51
N LYS A 269 -8.10 -12.97 -32.08
CA LYS A 269 -8.46 -13.06 -33.51
C LYS A 269 -9.72 -12.24 -33.83
N VAL A 270 -10.75 -12.35 -32.98
CA VAL A 270 -11.98 -11.56 -33.11
C VAL A 270 -11.66 -10.07 -32.97
N LEU A 271 -10.88 -9.70 -31.95
CA LEU A 271 -10.43 -8.33 -31.75
C LEU A 271 -9.68 -7.82 -32.97
N MET A 272 -8.67 -8.54 -33.47
CA MET A 272 -7.90 -8.14 -34.66
C MET A 272 -8.75 -8.02 -35.93
N PHE A 273 -9.81 -8.81 -36.06
CA PHE A 273 -10.77 -8.72 -37.16
C PHE A 273 -11.64 -7.46 -37.05
N PHE A 274 -12.17 -7.14 -35.87
CA PHE A 274 -13.03 -5.98 -35.64
C PHE A 274 -12.25 -4.67 -35.42
N LEU A 275 -10.98 -4.73 -35.01
CA LEU A 275 -10.17 -3.59 -34.61
C LEU A 275 -10.06 -2.52 -35.71
N PRO A 276 -9.81 -2.84 -37.00
CA PRO A 276 -9.75 -1.81 -38.04
C PRO A 276 -11.07 -1.06 -38.21
N VAL A 277 -12.20 -1.77 -38.15
CA VAL A 277 -13.54 -1.18 -38.27
C VAL A 277 -13.88 -0.37 -37.02
N LEU A 278 -13.55 -0.87 -35.83
CA LEU A 278 -13.74 -0.16 -34.57
C LEU A 278 -12.91 1.13 -34.51
N LEU A 279 -11.63 1.07 -34.91
CA LEU A 279 -10.77 2.25 -34.99
C LEU A 279 -11.29 3.28 -35.99
N LEU A 280 -11.72 2.82 -37.17
CA LEU A 280 -12.29 3.71 -38.20
C LEU A 280 -13.58 4.37 -37.72
N THR A 281 -14.48 3.62 -37.08
CA THR A 281 -15.76 4.15 -36.56
C THR A 281 -15.56 5.11 -35.40
N ILE A 282 -14.62 4.83 -34.48
CA ILE A 282 -14.23 5.74 -33.40
C ILE A 282 -13.59 7.02 -33.99
N LEU A 283 -12.74 6.89 -35.01
CA LEU A 283 -12.13 8.04 -35.69
C LEU A 283 -13.18 8.92 -36.38
N PHE A 284 -14.13 8.33 -37.10
CA PHE A 284 -15.23 9.07 -37.72
C PHE A 284 -16.15 9.72 -36.68
N LEU A 285 -16.41 9.04 -35.56
CA LEU A 285 -17.17 9.61 -34.45
C LEU A 285 -16.43 10.80 -33.81
N SER A 286 -15.13 10.68 -33.55
CA SER A 286 -14.27 11.75 -33.04
C SER A 286 -14.25 12.95 -34.00
N TYR A 287 -14.11 12.71 -35.30
CA TYR A 287 -14.18 13.76 -36.32
C TYR A 287 -15.56 14.45 -36.36
N ALA A 288 -16.64 13.68 -36.27
CA ALA A 288 -18.00 14.22 -36.26
C ALA A 288 -18.33 15.04 -35.00
N LEU A 289 -17.72 14.70 -33.86
CA LEU A 289 -17.80 15.42 -32.60
C LEU A 289 -16.87 16.64 -32.52
N SER A 290 -15.97 16.82 -33.49
CA SER A 290 -14.86 17.79 -33.43
C SER A 290 -13.95 17.65 -32.19
N ASP A 291 -13.97 16.48 -31.54
CA ASP A 291 -13.05 16.14 -30.46
C ASP A 291 -11.75 15.64 -31.07
N VAL A 292 -10.89 16.59 -31.43
CA VAL A 292 -9.68 16.30 -32.19
C VAL A 292 -8.55 15.84 -31.27
N PHE A 293 -8.51 14.55 -30.97
CA PHE A 293 -7.48 13.95 -30.11
C PHE A 293 -6.12 13.76 -30.80
N LEU A 294 -6.04 13.81 -32.15
CA LEU A 294 -4.80 13.47 -32.89
C LEU A 294 -4.36 14.46 -34.01
N LEU A 295 -5.24 15.29 -34.57
CA LEU A 295 -4.94 16.11 -35.76
C LEU A 295 -5.57 17.50 -35.66
N SER A 296 -5.08 18.34 -34.73
CA SER A 296 -5.62 19.67 -34.38
C SER A 296 -5.72 20.69 -35.54
N SER A 297 -5.28 20.34 -36.75
CA SER A 297 -5.04 21.28 -37.85
C SER A 297 -6.20 21.47 -38.82
N PHE A 298 -7.30 20.69 -38.72
CA PHE A 298 -8.45 20.83 -39.62
C PHE A 298 -9.71 21.23 -38.84
N ALA A 299 -9.78 22.51 -38.45
CA ALA A 299 -10.94 23.09 -37.79
C ALA A 299 -12.13 23.26 -38.75
N HIS A 300 -12.81 22.16 -39.07
CA HIS A 300 -14.16 22.23 -39.63
C HIS A 300 -15.16 22.18 -38.47
N GLY A 301 -16.24 22.96 -38.59
CA GLY A 301 -17.33 22.94 -37.62
C GLY A 301 -17.89 21.52 -37.43
N PRO A 302 -18.51 21.23 -36.27
CA PRO A 302 -18.90 19.88 -35.94
C PRO A 302 -20.01 19.40 -36.90
N ALA A 303 -19.97 18.11 -37.27
CA ALA A 303 -20.87 17.56 -38.28
C ALA A 303 -22.36 17.69 -37.87
N PRO A 304 -23.32 17.65 -38.80
CA PRO A 304 -24.74 17.63 -38.46
C PRO A 304 -25.09 16.51 -37.46
N MET A 305 -26.04 16.78 -36.56
CA MET A 305 -26.51 15.82 -35.56
C MET A 305 -26.81 14.40 -36.11
N PRO A 306 -27.52 14.22 -37.25
CA PRO A 306 -27.80 12.87 -37.76
C PRO A 306 -26.54 12.09 -38.15
N THR A 307 -25.47 12.77 -38.58
CA THR A 307 -24.19 12.12 -38.91
C THR A 307 -23.49 11.60 -37.65
N ARG A 308 -23.54 12.37 -36.55
CA ARG A 308 -22.98 11.95 -35.26
C ARG A 308 -23.72 10.74 -34.71
N GLU A 309 -25.04 10.76 -34.79
CA GLU A 309 -25.89 9.65 -34.36
C GLU A 309 -25.61 8.39 -35.16
N LEU A 310 -25.49 8.49 -36.49
CA LEU A 310 -25.17 7.35 -37.35
C LEU A 310 -23.81 6.71 -37.00
N PHE A 311 -22.76 7.52 -36.83
CA PHE A 311 -21.44 6.99 -36.45
C PHE A 311 -21.43 6.40 -35.05
N PHE A 312 -22.18 6.96 -34.11
CA PHE A 312 -22.35 6.39 -32.79
C PHE A 312 -23.04 5.03 -32.84
N ILE A 313 -24.17 4.93 -33.56
CA ILE A 313 -24.89 3.66 -33.75
C ILE A 313 -23.98 2.62 -34.41
N LEU A 314 -23.20 3.02 -35.42
CA LEU A 314 -22.27 2.12 -36.10
C LEU A 314 -21.15 1.63 -35.18
N ALA A 315 -20.58 2.51 -34.34
CA ALA A 315 -19.57 2.14 -33.36
C ALA A 315 -20.14 1.17 -32.31
N VAL A 316 -21.33 1.46 -31.77
CA VAL A 316 -22.03 0.60 -30.81
C VAL A 316 -22.37 -0.76 -31.43
N PHE A 317 -22.89 -0.78 -32.65
CA PHE A 317 -23.21 -2.02 -33.37
C PHE A 317 -21.96 -2.86 -33.62
N THR A 318 -20.86 -2.23 -34.04
CA THR A 318 -19.57 -2.91 -34.26
C THR A 318 -19.05 -3.51 -32.95
N PHE A 319 -19.13 -2.77 -31.85
CA PHE A 319 -18.72 -3.22 -30.53
C PHE A 319 -19.58 -4.40 -30.01
N ILE A 320 -20.91 -4.29 -30.10
CA ILE A 320 -21.83 -5.39 -29.73
C ILE A 320 -21.57 -6.61 -30.59
N SER A 321 -21.38 -6.46 -31.90
CA SER A 321 -21.07 -7.56 -32.81
C SER A 321 -19.75 -8.25 -32.43
N MET A 322 -18.73 -7.48 -32.05
CA MET A 322 -17.46 -8.02 -31.55
C MET A 322 -17.66 -8.83 -30.26
N VAL A 323 -18.38 -8.27 -29.27
CA VAL A 323 -18.66 -8.93 -28.00
C VAL A 323 -19.45 -10.22 -28.22
N LEU A 324 -20.52 -10.17 -29.02
CA LEU A 324 -21.33 -11.33 -29.35
C LEU A 324 -20.51 -12.41 -30.07
N SER A 325 -19.61 -12.01 -30.98
CA SER A 325 -18.70 -12.94 -31.66
C SER A 325 -17.80 -13.67 -30.67
N VAL A 326 -17.28 -12.98 -29.65
CA VAL A 326 -16.51 -13.63 -28.57
C VAL A 326 -17.40 -14.61 -27.80
N PHE A 327 -18.61 -14.20 -27.39
CA PHE A 327 -19.52 -15.07 -26.63
C PHE A 327 -19.98 -16.31 -27.42
N ILE A 328 -20.14 -16.22 -28.74
CA ILE A 328 -20.53 -17.36 -29.57
C ILE A 328 -19.34 -18.30 -29.81
N LEU A 329 -18.14 -17.75 -30.03
CA LEU A 329 -16.96 -18.57 -30.39
C LEU A 329 -16.27 -19.22 -29.19
N VAL A 330 -16.35 -18.64 -27.99
CA VAL A 330 -15.74 -19.20 -26.77
C VAL A 330 -16.37 -20.55 -26.34
N PRO A 331 -17.69 -20.78 -26.31
CA PRO A 331 -18.26 -22.05 -25.85
C PRO A 331 -18.10 -23.23 -26.84
N ILE A 332 -17.58 -23.02 -28.06
CA ILE A 332 -17.36 -24.09 -29.05
C ILE A 332 -16.12 -24.96 -28.70
N PHE A 333 -15.51 -24.76 -27.53
CA PHE A 333 -14.35 -25.53 -27.10
C PHE A 333 -14.68 -27.00 -26.81
N PRO A 334 -13.70 -27.90 -27.06
CA PRO A 334 -13.93 -29.34 -26.99
C PRO A 334 -14.45 -29.75 -25.62
N THR A 335 -15.53 -30.52 -25.62
CA THR A 335 -16.05 -31.16 -24.42
C THR A 335 -15.02 -32.16 -23.89
N PRO A 336 -14.88 -32.27 -22.56
CA PRO A 336 -13.87 -33.14 -21.97
C PRO A 336 -14.07 -34.59 -22.39
N ALA A 337 -12.99 -35.26 -22.81
CA ALA A 337 -13.05 -36.66 -23.20
C ALA A 337 -13.30 -37.53 -21.96
N ARG A 338 -14.32 -38.38 -21.98
CA ARG A 338 -14.84 -39.09 -20.79
C ARG A 338 -13.88 -40.12 -20.15
N LYS A 339 -12.72 -40.41 -20.79
CA LYS A 339 -11.71 -41.39 -20.32
C LYS A 339 -10.28 -41.08 -20.83
N SER A 340 -9.80 -39.85 -20.71
CA SER A 340 -8.40 -39.52 -21.06
C SER A 340 -7.50 -39.42 -19.82
N ALA A 341 -6.19 -39.55 -20.03
CA ALA A 341 -5.20 -39.30 -18.98
C ALA A 341 -5.39 -37.90 -18.36
N SER A 342 -4.94 -37.68 -17.12
CA SER A 342 -5.11 -36.40 -16.40
C SER A 342 -4.68 -35.17 -17.23
N TRP A 343 -3.61 -35.31 -18.01
CA TRP A 343 -3.10 -34.27 -18.90
C TRP A 343 -3.96 -34.02 -20.14
N ASP A 344 -4.72 -35.01 -20.62
CA ASP A 344 -5.44 -34.98 -21.89
C ASP A 344 -6.96 -34.80 -21.68
N GLN A 345 -7.38 -34.24 -20.53
CA GLN A 345 -8.79 -34.04 -20.16
C GLN A 345 -9.59 -33.24 -21.18
N TYR A 346 -8.99 -32.21 -21.78
CA TYR A 346 -9.65 -31.32 -22.75
C TYR A 346 -9.41 -31.72 -24.21
N SER A 347 -8.17 -32.10 -24.55
CA SER A 347 -7.80 -32.71 -25.82
C SER A 347 -6.34 -33.18 -25.77
N VAL A 348 -5.97 -34.12 -26.66
CA VAL A 348 -4.57 -34.60 -26.78
C VAL A 348 -3.62 -33.46 -27.17
N SER A 349 -4.06 -32.50 -28.00
CA SER A 349 -3.23 -31.38 -28.42
C SER A 349 -2.98 -30.37 -27.30
N ILE A 350 -3.98 -30.11 -26.45
CA ILE A 350 -3.85 -29.25 -25.26
C ILE A 350 -2.94 -29.92 -24.23
N GLY A 351 -3.15 -31.22 -23.95
CA GLY A 351 -2.32 -31.96 -23.02
C GLY A 351 -0.87 -32.10 -23.48
N HIS A 352 -0.61 -32.24 -24.78
CA HIS A 352 0.74 -32.18 -25.33
C HIS A 352 1.39 -30.81 -25.09
N LYS A 353 0.70 -29.70 -25.41
CA LYS A 353 1.21 -28.34 -25.17
C LYS A 353 1.49 -28.09 -23.68
N ALA A 354 0.61 -28.54 -22.79
CA ALA A 354 0.80 -28.42 -21.34
C ALA A 354 2.05 -29.18 -20.86
N ARG A 355 2.28 -30.40 -21.35
CA ARG A 355 3.49 -31.18 -21.07
C ARG A 355 4.76 -30.50 -21.57
N VAL A 356 4.74 -29.92 -22.77
CA VAL A 356 5.87 -29.15 -23.31
C VAL A 356 6.20 -27.94 -22.43
N GLN A 357 5.19 -27.18 -21.99
CA GLN A 357 5.39 -26.04 -21.08
C GLN A 357 5.92 -26.47 -19.70
N PHE A 358 5.40 -27.58 -19.17
CA PHE A 358 5.91 -28.17 -17.94
C PHE A 358 7.38 -28.59 -18.09
N TYR A 359 7.72 -29.29 -19.17
CA TYR A 359 9.09 -29.72 -19.47
C TYR A 359 10.06 -28.55 -19.61
N HIS A 360 9.68 -27.48 -20.32
CA HIS A 360 10.48 -26.27 -20.40
C HIS A 360 10.69 -25.61 -19.03
N SER A 361 9.67 -25.63 -18.18
CA SER A 361 9.78 -25.13 -16.81
C SER A 361 10.74 -25.97 -15.98
N VAL A 362 10.65 -27.31 -16.08
CA VAL A 362 11.59 -28.24 -15.42
C VAL A 362 13.03 -27.98 -15.87
N ILE A 363 13.29 -27.85 -17.18
CA ILE A 363 14.64 -27.51 -17.69
C ILE A 363 15.12 -26.16 -17.14
N ARG A 364 14.24 -25.16 -17.10
CA ARG A 364 14.60 -23.83 -16.61
C ARG A 364 15.02 -23.87 -15.14
N TYR A 365 14.29 -24.62 -14.33
CA TYR A 365 14.54 -24.74 -12.89
C TYR A 365 15.58 -25.81 -12.52
N SER A 366 15.94 -26.72 -13.41
CA SER A 366 16.98 -27.74 -13.18
C SER A 366 18.41 -27.23 -13.42
N LYS A 367 18.59 -25.98 -13.85
CA LYS A 367 19.91 -25.38 -14.00
C LYS A 367 20.63 -25.38 -12.65
N PRO A 368 21.93 -25.75 -12.59
CA PRO A 368 22.64 -25.99 -11.33
C PRO A 368 22.84 -24.74 -10.45
N TYR A 369 22.72 -23.53 -11.01
CA TYR A 369 22.89 -22.26 -10.29
C TYR A 369 21.91 -21.19 -10.79
N PRO A 370 20.61 -21.28 -10.43
CA PRO A 370 19.63 -20.29 -10.86
C PRO A 370 19.80 -19.01 -10.03
N PHE A 371 19.90 -17.86 -10.68
CA PHE A 371 19.89 -16.55 -10.03
C PHE A 371 18.49 -15.94 -10.17
N PRO A 372 17.65 -15.96 -9.12
CA PRO A 372 16.35 -15.31 -9.17
C PRO A 372 16.50 -13.78 -9.05
N PRO A 373 15.50 -13.00 -9.51
CA PRO A 373 15.40 -11.58 -9.17
C PRO A 373 15.45 -11.33 -7.65
N PRO A 374 16.17 -10.29 -7.16
CA PRO A 374 16.98 -9.31 -7.89
C PRO A 374 18.42 -9.75 -8.20
N PHE A 375 18.86 -10.91 -7.72
CA PHE A 375 20.26 -11.36 -7.77
C PHE A 375 20.79 -11.67 -9.16
N ASN A 376 19.91 -11.84 -10.16
CA ASN A 376 20.32 -12.00 -11.54
C ASN A 376 21.03 -10.77 -12.12
N ILE A 377 20.89 -9.57 -11.53
CA ILE A 377 21.68 -8.40 -11.91
C ILE A 377 23.17 -8.68 -11.66
N LEU A 378 23.51 -9.25 -10.51
CA LEU A 378 24.89 -9.63 -10.18
C LEU A 378 25.42 -10.69 -11.15
N HIS A 379 24.59 -11.68 -11.50
CA HIS A 379 24.95 -12.66 -12.53
C HIS A 379 25.20 -11.99 -13.88
N TRP A 380 24.32 -11.07 -14.29
CA TRP A 380 24.47 -10.38 -15.57
C TRP A 380 25.76 -9.56 -15.60
N VAL A 381 26.02 -8.76 -14.56
CA VAL A 381 27.20 -7.88 -14.46
C VAL A 381 28.50 -8.67 -14.30
N LEU A 382 28.55 -9.67 -13.43
CA LEU A 382 29.80 -10.36 -13.08
C LEU A 382 30.08 -11.61 -13.93
N ILE A 383 29.06 -12.20 -14.53
CA ILE A 383 29.21 -13.44 -15.33
C ILE A 383 28.85 -13.17 -16.78
N SER A 384 27.66 -12.66 -17.08
CA SER A 384 27.22 -12.51 -18.49
C SER A 384 28.03 -11.46 -19.24
N VAL A 385 28.26 -10.27 -18.71
CA VAL A 385 29.04 -9.22 -19.40
C VAL A 385 30.48 -9.68 -19.64
N PRO A 386 31.24 -10.19 -18.65
CA PRO A 386 32.56 -10.78 -18.90
C PRO A 386 32.55 -11.95 -19.86
N ALA A 387 31.51 -12.81 -19.83
CA ALA A 387 31.37 -13.92 -20.78
C ALA A 387 31.29 -13.44 -22.24
N HIS A 388 30.59 -12.34 -22.50
CA HIS A 388 30.52 -11.74 -23.84
C HIS A 388 31.80 -10.98 -24.20
N ALA A 389 32.54 -10.47 -23.20
CA ALA A 389 33.83 -9.82 -23.39
C ALA A 389 35.01 -10.81 -23.53
N LEU A 390 34.81 -12.11 -23.25
CA LEU A 390 35.85 -13.14 -23.32
C LEU A 390 36.69 -13.12 -24.59
N PRO A 391 36.13 -12.92 -25.81
CA PRO A 391 36.93 -12.89 -27.03
C PRO A 391 38.01 -11.81 -27.04
N TYR A 392 37.92 -10.81 -26.14
CA TYR A 392 38.84 -9.69 -26.07
C TYR A 392 39.87 -9.80 -24.92
N PHE A 393 39.68 -10.70 -23.95
CA PHE A 393 40.42 -10.66 -22.68
C PHE A 393 41.14 -11.96 -22.24
N ASP A 394 41.20 -13.01 -23.07
CA ASP A 394 41.90 -14.28 -22.74
C ASP A 394 41.54 -14.90 -21.36
N ILE A 395 40.34 -14.61 -20.85
CA ILE A 395 39.86 -15.15 -19.58
C ILE A 395 39.37 -16.60 -19.80
N SER A 396 39.77 -17.52 -18.92
CA SER A 396 39.32 -18.92 -19.01
C SER A 396 37.83 -19.08 -18.66
N ILE A 397 37.08 -19.82 -19.48
CA ILE A 397 35.67 -20.15 -19.22
C ILE A 397 35.51 -20.90 -17.89
N SER A 398 36.49 -21.74 -17.52
CA SER A 398 36.54 -22.47 -16.26
C SER A 398 36.51 -21.54 -15.04
N PHE A 399 37.21 -20.39 -15.12
CA PHE A 399 37.19 -19.40 -14.05
C PHE A 399 35.78 -18.82 -13.84
N LEU A 400 35.06 -18.48 -14.93
CA LEU A 400 33.69 -17.95 -14.83
C LEU A 400 32.72 -18.96 -14.20
N PHE A 401 32.86 -20.26 -14.48
CA PHE A 401 32.05 -21.30 -13.83
C PHE A 401 32.32 -21.41 -12.33
N VAL A 402 33.60 -21.35 -11.92
CA VAL A 402 33.97 -21.36 -10.50
C VAL A 402 33.43 -20.11 -9.79
N LEU A 403 33.58 -18.94 -10.42
CA LEU A 403 33.07 -17.67 -9.91
C LEU A 403 31.54 -17.69 -9.77
N GLN A 404 30.82 -18.17 -10.78
CA GLN A 404 29.35 -18.30 -10.73
C GLN A 404 28.90 -19.17 -9.56
N LYS A 405 29.56 -20.31 -9.34
CA LYS A 405 29.26 -21.22 -8.23
C LYS A 405 29.50 -20.58 -6.87
N ILE A 406 30.61 -19.86 -6.71
CA ILE A 406 30.93 -19.14 -5.47
C ILE A 406 29.90 -18.03 -5.24
N LEU A 407 29.64 -17.21 -6.25
CA LEU A 407 28.68 -16.10 -6.18
C LEU A 407 27.28 -16.61 -5.80
N TRP A 408 26.83 -17.70 -6.42
CA TRP A 408 25.54 -18.31 -6.10
C TRP A 408 25.48 -18.79 -4.64
N ARG A 409 26.53 -19.46 -4.16
CA ARG A 409 26.58 -19.98 -2.78
C ARG A 409 26.58 -18.86 -1.73
N VAL A 410 27.22 -17.73 -2.02
CA VAL A 410 27.30 -16.59 -1.10
C VAL A 410 26.02 -15.78 -1.11
N VAL A 411 25.45 -15.52 -2.30
CA VAL A 411 24.32 -14.60 -2.46
C VAL A 411 22.98 -15.32 -2.35
N VAL A 412 22.77 -16.40 -3.10
CA VAL A 412 21.47 -17.09 -3.20
C VAL A 412 21.35 -18.22 -2.19
N GLY A 413 22.46 -18.93 -1.91
CA GLY A 413 22.53 -20.06 -0.98
C GLY A 413 21.87 -19.83 0.38
N PRO A 414 22.16 -18.73 1.11
CA PRO A 414 21.56 -18.47 2.42
C PRO A 414 20.03 -18.36 2.38
N PHE A 415 19.48 -17.72 1.35
CA PHE A 415 18.03 -17.59 1.19
C PHE A 415 17.37 -18.93 0.88
N VAL A 416 18.00 -19.77 0.05
CA VAL A 416 17.49 -21.12 -0.23
C VAL A 416 17.45 -21.95 1.04
N VAL A 417 18.48 -21.89 1.89
CA VAL A 417 18.50 -22.57 3.19
C VAL A 417 17.35 -22.09 4.08
N ILE A 418 17.15 -20.78 4.21
CA ILE A 418 16.05 -20.21 5.01
C ILE A 418 14.67 -20.64 4.48
N ILE A 419 14.45 -20.52 3.17
CA ILE A 419 13.17 -20.89 2.54
C ILE A 419 12.90 -22.39 2.71
N SER A 420 13.91 -23.23 2.46
CA SER A 420 13.78 -24.69 2.60
C SER A 420 13.46 -25.12 4.03
N ALA A 421 14.09 -24.49 5.03
CA ALA A 421 13.80 -24.72 6.44
C ALA A 421 12.36 -24.34 6.80
N ARG A 422 11.86 -23.21 6.29
CA ARG A 422 10.47 -22.76 6.49
C ARG A 422 9.46 -23.65 5.76
N SER A 423 9.74 -24.07 4.53
CA SER A 423 8.86 -24.96 3.79
C SER A 423 8.76 -26.34 4.45
N TRP A 424 9.86 -26.83 5.03
CA TRP A 424 9.87 -28.08 5.79
C TRP A 424 8.99 -27.99 7.04
N GLN A 425 9.05 -26.88 7.78
CA GLN A 425 8.18 -26.63 8.93
C GLN A 425 6.70 -26.64 8.54
N LEU A 426 6.34 -25.96 7.44
CA LEU A 426 4.97 -25.94 6.94
C LEU A 426 4.49 -27.32 6.50
N ALA A 427 5.33 -28.07 5.77
CA ALA A 427 5.01 -29.42 5.34
C ALA A 427 4.84 -30.40 6.50
N SER A 428 5.53 -30.18 7.63
CA SER A 428 5.36 -31.02 8.84
C SER A 428 4.09 -30.71 9.65
N CYS A 429 3.43 -29.57 9.37
CA CYS A 429 2.18 -29.19 10.03
C CYS A 429 0.92 -29.63 9.28
N ILE A 430 1.05 -30.04 8.02
CA ILE A 430 -0.02 -30.57 7.17
C ILE A 430 0.03 -32.09 7.24
#